data_AF-A0A1C0Z286-F1
#
_entry.id   AF-A0A1C0Z286-F1
#
_cell.length_a   1.000
_cell.length_b   1.000
_cell.length_c   1.000
_cell.angle_alpha   90.00
_cell.angle_beta   90.00
_cell.angle_gamma   90.00
#
_symmetry.space_group_name_H-M   'P 1'
#
loop_
_entity.id
_entity.type
_entity.pdbx_description
1 polymer ?
#
loop_
_entity_poly.entity_id
_entity_poly.type
_entity_poly.pdbx_seq_one_letter_code
_entity_poly.pdbx_strand_id
1 'polypeptide(L)' 'MTFTDAVDDNSVTDETIYVLNAQGKRELVTTDVNGNELFVYAPSGGYAVGHYTLYVDGVQSTSAVTLKERATKSFTVKK' A
#
# COMPACT_ATOMS: atom_id res chain seq x y z
N MET A 1 8.20 -0.07 0.62
CA MET A 1 8.29 0.97 1.66
C MET A 1 8.82 0.33 2.92
N THR A 2 9.44 1.09 3.81
CA THR A 2 10.14 0.53 4.97
C THR A 2 9.53 1.10 6.24
N PHE A 3 9.20 0.21 7.17
CA PHE A 3 8.69 0.51 8.50
C PHE A 3 9.84 0.45 9.52
N THR A 4 9.64 1.08 10.67
CA THR A 4 10.60 1.00 11.79
C THR A 4 10.64 -0.40 12.37
N ASP A 5 9.47 -1.03 12.52
CA ASP A 5 9.31 -2.38 13.07
C ASP A 5 8.92 -3.38 11.98
N ALA A 6 9.12 -4.68 12.25
CA ALA A 6 8.64 -5.74 11.38
C ALA A 6 7.11 -5.68 11.25
N VAL A 7 6.61 -5.80 10.03
CA VAL A 7 5.19 -5.73 9.67
C VAL A 7 4.54 -7.09 9.95
N ASP A 8 3.35 -7.09 10.54
CA ASP A 8 2.50 -8.28 10.62
C ASP A 8 1.73 -8.43 9.30
N ASP A 9 2.07 -9.45 8.53
CA ASP A 9 1.44 -9.75 7.23
C ASP A 9 -0.09 -9.98 7.36
N ASN A 10 -0.57 -10.48 8.51
CA ASN A 10 -2.01 -10.66 8.72
C ASN A 10 -2.78 -9.33 8.81
N SER A 11 -2.08 -8.23 9.10
CA SER A 11 -2.67 -6.88 9.13
C SER A 11 -2.68 -6.20 7.75
N VAL A 12 -2.05 -6.81 6.75
CA VAL A 12 -1.97 -6.29 5.38
C VAL A 12 -3.15 -6.83 4.57
N THR A 13 -4.13 -5.97 4.33
CA THR A 13 -5.39 -6.28 3.62
C THR A 13 -5.67 -5.21 2.56
N ASP A 14 -6.72 -5.42 1.78
CA ASP A 14 -7.22 -4.43 0.82
C ASP A 14 -7.87 -3.19 1.47
N GLU A 15 -8.13 -3.24 2.78
CA GLU A 15 -8.56 -2.09 3.57
C GLU A 15 -7.38 -1.27 4.10
N THR A 16 -6.28 -1.94 4.48
CA THR A 16 -5.11 -1.27 5.05
C THR A 16 -4.13 -0.78 3.98
N ILE A 17 -4.03 -1.49 2.86
CA ILE A 17 -3.20 -1.11 1.70
C ILE A 17 -4.06 -1.05 0.44
N TYR A 18 -4.21 0.15 -0.13
CA TYR A 18 -4.95 0.32 -1.37
C TYR A 18 -4.45 1.50 -2.19
N VAL A 19 -4.68 1.42 -3.51
CA VAL A 19 -4.39 2.51 -4.44
C VAL A 19 -5.71 3.10 -4.91
N LEU A 20 -5.83 4.43 -4.87
CA LEU A 20 -6.91 5.15 -5.53
C LEU A 20 -6.37 5.84 -6.79
N ASN A 21 -7.15 5.78 -7.87
CA ASN A 21 -6.92 6.64 -9.03
C ASN A 21 -7.48 8.06 -8.78
N ALA A 22 -7.24 8.98 -9.71
CA ALA A 22 -7.69 10.37 -9.63
C ALA A 22 -9.22 10.56 -9.49
N GLN A 23 -10.01 9.55 -9.83
CA GLN A 23 -11.48 9.55 -9.68
C GLN A 23 -11.93 9.00 -8.32
N GLY A 24 -11.00 8.63 -7.44
CA GLY A 24 -11.28 8.01 -6.15
C GLY A 24 -11.67 6.53 -6.23
N LYS A 25 -11.50 5.88 -7.39
CA LYS A 25 -11.76 4.46 -7.55
C LYS A 25 -10.56 3.64 -7.09
N ARG A 26 -10.83 2.57 -6.33
CA ARG A 26 -9.82 1.58 -5.91
C ARG A 26 -9.31 0.78 -7.11
N GLU A 27 -8.00 0.64 -7.16
CA GLU A 27 -7.31 -0.25 -8.09
C GLU A 27 -6.76 -1.46 -7.35
N LEU A 28 -6.70 -2.59 -8.03
CA LEU A 28 -6.13 -3.82 -7.47
C LEU A 28 -4.61 -3.66 -7.27
N VAL A 29 -4.12 -4.26 -6.19
CA VAL A 29 -2.70 -4.37 -5.85
C VAL A 29 -2.42 -5.77 -5.32
N THR A 30 -1.16 -6.17 -5.41
CA THR A 30 -0.64 -7.32 -4.66
C THR A 30 0.42 -6.81 -3.71
N THR A 31 0.45 -7.35 -2.51
CA THR A 31 1.40 -6.99 -1.46
C THR A 31 2.28 -8.17 -1.10
N ASP A 32 3.49 -7.86 -0.63
CA ASP A 32 4.42 -8.85 -0.08
C ASP A 32 5.17 -8.20 1.10
N VAL A 33 5.31 -8.95 2.19
CA VAL A 33 5.91 -8.49 3.44
C VAL A 33 7.20 -9.27 3.67
N ASN A 34 8.30 -8.54 3.84
CA ASN A 34 9.59 -9.10 4.19
C ASN A 34 10.19 -8.34 5.38
N GLY A 35 9.94 -8.83 6.59
CA GLY A 35 10.38 -8.17 7.82
C GLY A 35 9.74 -6.78 7.97
N ASN A 36 10.55 -5.73 7.91
CA ASN A 36 10.09 -4.34 7.99
C ASN A 36 9.82 -3.70 6.61
N GLU A 37 9.93 -4.47 5.53
CA GLU A 37 9.67 -4.01 4.17
C GLU A 37 8.31 -4.49 3.67
N LEU A 38 7.52 -3.57 3.13
CA LEU A 38 6.29 -3.87 2.40
C LEU A 38 6.47 -3.50 0.93
N PHE A 39 6.30 -4.48 0.06
CA PHE A 39 6.28 -4.32 -1.39
C PHE A 39 4.83 -4.22 -1.86
N VAL A 40 4.55 -3.25 -2.73
CA VAL A 40 3.23 -3.06 -3.34
C VAL A 40 3.43 -3.10 -4.84
N TYR A 41 2.82 -4.08 -5.48
CA TYR A 41 2.94 -4.32 -6.91
C TYR A 41 1.71 -3.80 -7.65
N ALA A 42 1.95 -3.20 -8.81
CA ALA A 42 0.90 -2.86 -9.75
C ALA A 42 0.17 -4.16 -10.20
N PRO A 43 -1.10 -4.05 -10.63
CA PRO A 43 -1.81 -5.20 -11.19
C PRO A 43 -1.07 -5.72 -12.43
N SER A 44 -1.27 -6.99 -12.79
CA SER A 44 -0.53 -7.66 -13.88
C SER A 44 -0.65 -6.96 -15.25
N GLY A 45 -1.74 -6.24 -15.49
CA GLY A 45 -1.94 -5.40 -16.69
C GLY A 45 -1.38 -3.98 -16.58
N GLY A 46 -0.77 -3.62 -15.45
CA GLY A 46 -0.36 -2.26 -15.11
C GLY A 46 -1.54 -1.33 -14.82
N TYR A 47 -1.21 -0.08 -14.48
CA TYR A 47 -2.20 0.97 -14.38
C TYR A 47 -2.37 1.67 -15.73
N ALA A 48 -3.57 2.19 -15.98
CA ALA A 48 -3.79 3.14 -17.06
C ALA A 48 -2.96 4.42 -16.82
N VAL A 49 -2.80 5.22 -17.89
CA VAL A 49 -2.17 6.54 -17.79
C VAL A 49 -3.02 7.42 -16.88
N GLY A 50 -2.40 8.03 -15.88
CA GLY A 50 -3.11 8.85 -14.90
C GLY A 50 -2.35 9.06 -13.59
N HIS A 51 -3.03 9.71 -12.66
CA HIS A 51 -2.54 9.97 -11.30
C HIS A 51 -3.17 8.99 -10.32
N TYR A 52 -2.35 8.52 -9.39
CA TYR A 52 -2.70 7.53 -8.40
C TYR A 52 -2.10 7.91 -7.04
N THR A 53 -2.75 7.46 -5.98
CA THR A 53 -2.26 7.60 -4.61
C THR A 53 -2.36 6.25 -3.91
N LEU A 54 -1.23 5.74 -3.44
CA LEU A 54 -1.13 4.63 -2.51
C LEU A 54 -1.46 5.12 -1.10
N TYR A 55 -2.31 4.39 -0.40
CA TYR A 55 -2.68 4.58 0.99
C TYR A 55 -2.24 3.37 1.82
N VAL A 56 -1.74 3.68 3.01
CA VAL A 56 -1.27 2.72 4.01
C VAL A 56 -1.84 3.19 5.34
N ASP A 57 -2.82 2.47 5.87
CA ASP A 57 -3.53 2.83 7.10
C ASP A 57 -3.79 1.57 7.91
N GLY A 58 -3.79 1.65 9.24
CA GLY A 58 -4.15 0.51 10.09
C GLY A 58 -3.22 -0.72 10.08
N VAL A 59 -2.10 -0.70 9.34
CA VAL A 59 -1.08 -1.76 9.37
C VAL A 59 -0.49 -1.91 10.77
N GLN A 60 -0.25 -3.15 11.20
CA GLN A 60 0.35 -3.46 12.50
C GLN A 60 1.77 -4.00 12.35
N SER A 61 2.57 -3.80 13.39
CA SER A 61 3.80 -4.55 13.58
C SER A 61 3.53 -5.95 14.16
N THR A 62 4.51 -6.85 14.09
CA THR A 62 4.44 -8.17 14.74
C THR A 62 4.27 -8.12 16.27
N SER A 63 4.44 -6.94 16.87
CA SER A 63 4.19 -6.65 18.29
C SER A 63 2.81 -6.03 18.55
N ALA A 64 1.89 -6.09 17.59
CA ALA A 64 0.54 -5.55 17.64
C ALA A 64 0.46 -4.02 17.84
N VAL A 65 1.49 -3.28 17.45
CA VAL A 65 1.45 -1.81 17.41
C VAL A 65 0.93 -1.35 16.05
N THR A 66 -0.21 -0.65 16.06
CA THR A 66 -0.80 -0.06 14.84
C THR A 66 -0.03 1.18 14.41
N LEU A 67 0.10 1.34 13.09
CA LEU A 67 0.61 2.55 12.45
C LEU A 67 -0.19 3.77 12.94
N LYS A 68 0.51 4.74 13.54
CA LYS A 68 -0.12 5.90 14.19
C LYS A 68 -0.75 6.88 13.21
N GLU A 69 -0.12 7.06 12.06
CA GLU A 69 -0.56 7.99 11.03
C GLU A 69 -0.54 7.29 9.68
N ARG A 70 -1.60 7.48 8.89
CA ARG A 70 -1.63 6.94 7.54
C ARG A 70 -0.45 7.47 6.72
N ALA A 71 0.21 6.59 6.00
CA ALA A 71 1.18 6.98 5.00
C ALA A 71 0.52 7.03 3.62
N THR A 72 0.89 8.01 2.81
CA THR A 72 0.44 8.09 1.42
C THR A 72 1.61 8.33 0.48
N LYS A 73 1.48 7.82 -0.74
CA LYS A 73 2.45 8.07 -1.81
C LYS A 73 1.74 8.24 -3.15
N SER A 74 1.85 9.42 -3.74
CA SER A 74 1.31 9.69 -5.07
C SER A 74 2.32 9.37 -6.17
N PHE A 75 1.82 8.89 -7.30
CA PHE A 75 2.60 8.59 -8.50
C PHE A 75 1.77 8.86 -9.76
N THR A 76 2.47 9.00 -10.89
CA THR A 76 1.85 9.24 -12.20
C THR A 76 2.36 8.24 -13.21
N VAL A 77 1.45 7.57 -13.91
CA VAL A 77 1.76 6.72 -15.05
C VAL A 77 1.66 7.55 -16.32
N LYS A 78 2.73 7.57 -17.11
CA LYS A 78 2.84 8.30 -18.38
C LYS A 78 2.91 7.30 -19.53
N LYS A 79 2.54 7.76 -20.73
CA LYS A 79 2.75 7.01 -21.98
C LYS A 79 4.23 6.93 -22.34
#